data_AF-A0A0F5VJ10-F1
#
_entry.id   AF-A0A0F5VJ10-F1
#
_cell.length_a   1.000
_cell.length_b   1.000
_cell.length_c   1.000
_cell.angle_alpha   90.00
_cell.angle_beta   90.00
_cell.angle_gamma   90.00
#
_symmetry.space_group_name_H-M   'P 1'
#
loop_
_entity.id
_entity.type
_entity.pdbx_description
1 polymer ?
#
loop_
_entity_poly.entity_id
_entity_poly.type
_entity_poly.pdbx_seq_one_letter_code
_entity_poly.pdbx_strand_id
1 'polypeptide(L)'
;FQAMSGMMSVSGHPDEPMKVGVSMVDILTGLYASTAILAALRHRDATGAGQFIDLSLLDCGLASLSHFAMNYLVSGEVPRRRGNGGYGGVPAPTFLCRA
;
A
#
# COMPACT_ATOMS: atom_id res chain seq x y z
N PHE A 1 11.52 3.62 -0.79
CA PHE A 1 10.12 4.08 -0.87
C PHE A 1 9.21 3.53 0.23
N GLN A 2 9.29 2.25 0.64
CA GLN A 2 8.46 1.70 1.74
C GLN A 2 8.54 2.50 3.06
N ALA A 3 9.73 2.98 3.44
CA ALA A 3 9.91 3.81 4.62
C ALA A 3 9.18 5.16 4.47
N MET A 4 9.49 5.89 3.40
CA MET A 4 8.93 7.22 3.12
C MET A 4 7.42 7.21 2.89
N SER A 5 6.88 6.15 2.29
CA SER A 5 5.45 6.04 2.02
C SER A 5 4.62 5.70 3.25
N GLY A 6 5.25 5.47 4.41
CA GLY A 6 4.57 5.07 5.65
C GLY A 6 4.27 3.57 5.76
N MET A 7 4.62 2.73 4.78
CA MET A 7 4.34 1.28 4.81
C MET A 7 5.03 0.58 5.99
N MET A 8 6.28 0.95 6.28
CA MET A 8 7.02 0.43 7.44
C MET A 8 6.43 0.94 8.77
N SER A 9 5.70 2.07 8.74
CA SER A 9 5.06 2.60 9.96
C SER A 9 3.87 1.77 10.41
N VAL A 10 3.32 0.89 9.56
CA VAL A 10 2.17 0.02 9.86
C VAL A 10 2.51 -1.47 9.78
N SER A 11 3.77 -1.80 9.45
CA SER A 11 4.26 -3.17 9.27
C SER A 11 5.28 -3.54 10.34
N GLY A 12 5.19 -4.76 10.89
CA GLY A 12 6.09 -5.26 11.94
C GLY A 12 5.48 -5.29 13.33
N HIS A 13 6.29 -5.69 14.31
CA HIS A 13 5.90 -5.66 15.72
C HIS A 13 5.75 -4.22 16.23
N PRO A 14 5.01 -3.99 17.35
CA PRO A 14 4.78 -2.64 17.87
C PRO A 14 6.04 -1.78 18.00
N ASP A 15 7.13 -2.40 18.47
CA ASP A 15 8.40 -1.72 18.77
C ASP A 15 9.41 -1.72 17.61
N GLU A 16 9.15 -2.48 16.53
CA GLU A 16 10.11 -2.68 15.44
C GLU A 16 9.45 -2.49 14.07
N PRO A 17 9.69 -1.35 13.38
CA PRO A 17 9.24 -1.14 12.01
C PRO A 17 9.93 -2.11 11.06
N MET A 18 9.13 -2.85 10.28
CA MET A 18 9.66 -3.84 9.34
C MET A 18 9.30 -3.50 7.90
N LYS A 19 10.25 -3.70 7.00
CA LYS A 19 9.94 -3.73 5.56
C LYS A 19 9.19 -5.01 5.22
N VAL A 20 8.35 -4.95 4.18
CA VAL A 20 7.84 -6.16 3.56
C VAL A 20 9.02 -6.91 2.90
N GLY A 21 9.04 -8.24 3.02
CA GLY A 21 10.17 -9.05 2.58
C GLY A 21 10.47 -8.96 1.07
N VAL A 22 9.42 -8.78 0.27
CA VAL A 22 9.53 -8.52 -1.18
C VAL A 22 9.54 -7.02 -1.48
N SER A 23 9.94 -6.66 -2.70
CA SER A 23 9.87 -5.26 -3.15
C SER A 23 8.44 -4.81 -3.44
N MET A 24 7.65 -4.68 -2.38
CA MET A 24 6.21 -4.45 -2.44
C MET A 24 5.85 -3.18 -3.23
N VAL A 25 6.57 -2.08 -3.00
CA VAL A 25 6.30 -0.81 -3.69
C VAL A 25 6.60 -0.90 -5.18
N ASP A 26 7.63 -1.64 -5.60
CA ASP A 26 7.93 -1.83 -7.02
C ASP A 26 6.85 -2.68 -7.69
N ILE A 27 6.39 -3.75 -7.03
CA ILE A 27 5.31 -4.62 -7.52
C ILE A 27 4.02 -3.80 -7.69
N LEU A 28 3.63 -3.05 -6.66
CA LEU A 28 2.44 -2.20 -6.71
C LEU A 28 2.54 -1.18 -7.84
N THR A 29 3.69 -0.52 -7.98
CA THR A 29 3.89 0.49 -9.03
C THR A 29 3.83 -0.14 -10.43
N GLY A 30 4.35 -1.36 -10.60
CA GLY A 30 4.21 -2.13 -11.84
C GLY A 30 2.74 -2.45 -12.17
N LEU A 31 1.93 -2.80 -11.17
CA LEU A 31 0.50 -3.03 -11.33
C LEU A 31 -0.26 -1.74 -11.69
N TYR A 32 0.07 -0.62 -11.04
CA TYR A 32 -0.47 0.69 -11.41
C TYR A 32 -0.07 1.08 -12.84
N ALA A 33 1.19 0.87 -13.22
CA ALA A 33 1.68 1.14 -14.58
C ALA A 33 0.94 0.31 -15.64
N SER A 34 0.78 -0.99 -15.40
CA SER A 34 0.03 -1.87 -16.30
C SER A 34 -1.41 -1.36 -16.48
N THR A 35 -2.08 -1.03 -15.38
CA THR A 35 -3.45 -0.51 -15.41
C THR A 35 -3.56 0.84 -16.13
N ALA A 36 -2.63 1.77 -15.87
CA ALA A 36 -2.58 3.08 -16.51
C ALA A 36 -2.33 2.96 -18.03
N ILE A 37 -1.45 2.05 -18.45
CA ILE A 37 -1.19 1.77 -19.88
C ILE A 37 -2.45 1.22 -20.55
N LEU A 38 -3.14 0.26 -19.92
CA LEU A 38 -4.40 -0.27 -20.47
C LEU A 38 -5.47 0.83 -20.60
N ALA A 39 -5.57 1.73 -19.62
CA ALA A 39 -6.47 2.88 -19.69
C ALA A 39 -6.09 3.85 -20.82
N ALA A 40 -4.79 4.13 -21.00
CA ALA A 40 -4.29 4.97 -22.08
C ALA A 40 -4.54 4.36 -23.48
N LEU A 41 -4.39 3.03 -23.61
CA LEU A 41 -4.74 2.32 -24.85
C LEU A 41 -6.23 2.42 -25.13
N ARG A 42 -7.09 2.23 -24.12
CA ARG A 42 -8.54 2.40 -24.26
C ARG A 42 -8.92 3.82 -24.69
N HIS A 43 -8.26 4.83 -24.13
CA HIS A 43 -8.43 6.22 -24.52
C HIS A 43 -8.02 6.45 -25.98
N ARG A 44 -6.85 5.93 -26.38
CA ARG A 44 -6.36 6.01 -27.76
C ARG A 44 -7.31 5.35 -28.74
N ASP A 45 -7.86 4.18 -28.41
CA ASP A 45 -8.79 3.47 -29.30
C ASP A 45 -10.11 4.27 -29.49
N ALA A 46 -10.52 5.07 -28.51
CA ALA A 46 -11.72 5.91 -28.60
C ALA A 46 -11.49 7.27 -29.28
N THR A 47 -10.27 7.83 -29.19
CA THR A 47 -9.99 9.23 -29.57
C THR A 47 -8.92 9.39 -30.65
N GLY A 48 -8.14 8.34 -30.93
CA GLY A 48 -6.93 8.40 -31.74
C GLY A 48 -5.70 8.97 -31.02
N ALA A 49 -5.83 9.50 -29.79
CA ALA A 49 -4.75 10.18 -29.07
C ALA A 49 -4.16 9.32 -27.94
N GLY A 50 -2.82 9.25 -27.89
CA GLY A 50 -2.09 8.63 -26.76
C GLY A 50 -2.15 9.48 -25.48
N GLN A 51 -1.53 8.98 -24.41
CA GLN A 51 -1.44 9.66 -23.12
C GLN A 51 -0.01 9.58 -22.57
N PHE A 52 0.43 10.63 -21.87
CA PHE A 52 1.65 10.60 -21.06
C PHE A 52 1.29 10.15 -19.64
N ILE A 53 2.01 9.15 -19.12
CA ILE A 53 1.77 8.57 -17.80
C ILE A 53 2.94 8.95 -16.90
N ASP A 54 2.66 9.73 -15.87
CA ASP A 54 3.61 10.03 -14.79
C ASP A 54 3.27 9.16 -13.57
N LEU A 55 4.25 8.39 -13.10
CA LEU A 55 4.09 7.45 -11.98
C LEU A 55 5.26 7.55 -11.02
N SER A 56 4.93 7.54 -9.73
CA SER A 56 5.87 7.64 -8.63
C SER A 56 5.75 6.42 -7.72
N LEU A 57 6.90 5.83 -7.38
CA LEU A 57 7.00 4.76 -6.38
C LEU A 57 6.47 5.24 -5.02
N LEU A 58 6.67 6.52 -4.68
CA LEU A 58 6.18 7.08 -3.43
C LEU A 58 4.64 7.14 -3.42
N ASP A 59 4.04 7.59 -4.51
CA ASP A 59 2.59 7.78 -4.63
C ASP A 59 1.86 6.44 -4.60
N CYS A 60 2.38 5.45 -5.33
CA CYS A 60 1.85 4.08 -5.30
C CYS A 60 1.99 3.46 -3.91
N GLY A 61 3.13 3.69 -3.24
CA GLY A 61 3.34 3.26 -1.87
C GLY A 61 2.38 3.91 -0.88
N LEU A 62 2.12 5.21 -1.00
CA LEU A 62 1.22 5.96 -0.13
C LEU A 62 -0.23 5.54 -0.35
N ALA A 63 -0.67 5.41 -1.61
CA ALA A 63 -2.00 4.96 -1.98
C ALA A 63 -2.31 3.56 -1.41
N SER A 64 -1.31 2.68 -1.34
CA SER A 64 -1.46 1.33 -0.80
C SER A 64 -1.77 1.26 0.71
N LEU A 65 -1.54 2.36 1.46
CA LEU A 65 -1.90 2.42 2.87
C LEU A 65 -3.41 2.37 3.11
N SER A 66 -4.22 2.75 2.12
CA SER A 66 -5.68 2.64 2.15
C SER A 66 -6.27 3.18 3.47
N HIS A 67 -6.90 2.32 4.27
CA HIS A 67 -7.53 2.68 5.54
C HIS A 67 -6.57 3.28 6.58
N PHE A 68 -5.27 2.96 6.58
CA PHE A 68 -4.32 3.58 7.50
C PHE A 68 -4.13 5.07 7.24
N ALA A 69 -4.04 5.46 5.96
CA ALA A 69 -3.98 6.86 5.58
C ALA A 69 -5.29 7.57 5.95
N MET A 70 -6.44 6.95 5.69
CA MET A 70 -7.75 7.52 6.05
C MET A 70 -7.90 7.72 7.56
N ASN A 71 -7.46 6.76 8.38
CA ASN A 71 -7.53 6.88 9.84
C ASN A 71 -6.82 8.15 10.31
N TYR A 72 -5.59 8.39 9.85
CA TYR A 72 -4.86 9.61 10.17
C TYR A 72 -5.55 10.87 9.63
N LEU A 73 -6.06 10.85 8.39
CA LEU A 73 -6.71 12.02 7.79
C LEU A 73 -8.01 12.43 8.51
N VAL A 74 -8.73 11.46 9.08
CA VAL A 74 -10.00 11.71 9.79
C VAL A 74 -9.79 12.02 11.27
N SER A 75 -8.86 11.35 11.96
CA SER A 75 -8.67 11.53 13.41
C SER A 75 -7.49 12.43 13.80
N GLY A 76 -6.54 12.67 12.90
CA GLY A 76 -5.25 13.28 13.23
C GLY A 76 -4.29 12.37 13.99
N GLU A 77 -4.70 11.13 14.31
CA GLU A 77 -3.88 10.18 15.07
C GLU A 77 -3.16 9.20 14.14
N VAL A 78 -1.85 9.06 14.33
CA VAL A 78 -1.04 8.12 13.54
C VAL A 78 -1.33 6.69 14.00
N PRO A 79 -1.74 5.77 13.10
CA PRO A 79 -1.97 4.37 13.45
C PRO A 79 -0.71 3.72 14.01
N ARG A 80 -0.86 2.93 15.09
CA ARG A 80 0.23 2.14 15.66
C ARG A 80 0.26 0.75 15.05
N ARG A 81 1.48 0.23 14.84
CA ARG A 81 1.72 -1.18 14.47
C ARG A 81 1.16 -2.10 15.53
N ARG A 82 0.54 -3.20 15.09
CA ARG A 82 -0.05 -4.23 15.98
C ARG A 82 0.55 -5.63 15.77
N GLY A 83 1.60 -5.77 14.96
CA GLY A 83 2.04 -7.08 14.50
C GLY A 83 0.90 -7.81 13.81
N ASN A 84 0.63 -9.05 14.24
CA ASN A 84 -0.46 -9.84 13.69
C ASN A 84 -1.84 -9.50 14.29
N GLY A 85 -1.94 -8.56 15.23
CA GLY A 85 -3.23 -8.15 15.80
C GLY A 85 -4.13 -7.44 14.78
N GLY A 86 -5.41 -7.82 14.74
CA GLY A 86 -6.41 -7.17 13.87
C GLY A 86 -6.69 -5.71 14.22
N TYR A 87 -7.19 -4.96 13.22
CA TYR A 87 -7.54 -3.55 13.36
C TYR A 87 -9.05 -3.29 13.57
N GLY A 88 -9.88 -4.33 13.75
CA GLY A 88 -11.32 -4.19 14.00
C GLY A 88 -12.05 -5.41 14.55
N GLY A 89 -11.76 -6.62 14.08
CA GLY A 89 -12.36 -7.87 14.58
C GLY A 89 -11.38 -8.70 15.39
N VAL A 90 -11.81 -9.19 16.56
CA VAL A 90 -11.09 -10.20 17.33
C VAL A 90 -11.95 -11.46 17.46
N PRO A 91 -11.34 -12.67 17.39
CA PRO A 91 -9.91 -12.94 17.32
C PRO A 91 -9.34 -12.83 15.89
N ALA A 92 -8.19 -12.16 15.75
CA ALA A 92 -7.42 -12.07 14.51
C ALA A 92 -5.88 -12.22 14.63
N PRO A 93 -5.24 -12.46 15.79
CA PRO A 93 -3.78 -12.66 15.82
C PRO A 93 -3.38 -14.03 15.28
N THR A 94 -2.09 -14.19 14.96
CA THR A 94 -1.50 -15.53 14.76
C THR A 94 -1.48 -16.29 16.07
N PHE A 95 -1.82 -17.58 16.03
CA PHE A 95 -1.77 -18.48 17.18
C PHE A 95 -0.72 -19.58 16.95
N LEU A 96 0.02 -19.91 18.00
CA LEU A 96 0.90 -21.07 17.99
C LEU A 96 0.05 -22.34 18.15
N CYS A 97 0.17 -23.24 17.19
CA CYS A 97 -0.42 -24.58 17.26
C CYS A 97 0.65 -25.59 17.70
N ARG A 98 0.23 -26.69 18.34
CA ARG A 98 1.10 -27.85 18.48
C ARG A 98 1.31 -28.47 17.10
N ALA A 99 2.57 -28.83 16.80
CA ALA A 99 2.94 -29.56 15.60
C ALA A 99 2.36 -30.98 15.64
#